data_AF-A0A1Y4MYN4-F1
#
_entry.id   AF-A0A1Y4MYN4-F1
#
_cell.length_a   1.000
_cell.length_b   1.000
_cell.length_c   1.000
_cell.angle_alpha   90.00
_cell.angle_beta   90.00
_cell.angle_gamma   90.00
#
_symmetry.space_group_name_H-M   'P 1'
#
loop_
_entity.id
_entity.type
_entity.pdbx_description
1 polymer ?
#
loop_
_entity_poly.entity_id
_entity_poly.type
_entity_poly.pdbx_seq_one_letter_code
_entity_poly.pdbx_strand_id
1 'polypeptide(L)'
;MDSILTSIKKLLGITEEYKHFDQDIIMHINSVFSVLTQLGVGPAEGFRIEDDSAEWSEFLQDDFCLEFVKTYIYLKVRLAFDPPLSSAVIESINRQISELEWRINVSVDPKPA
;
A
#
# COMPACT_ATOMS: atom_id res chain seq x y z
N MET A 1 -9.44 -9.09 -9.53
CA MET A 1 -8.74 -7.77 -9.58
C MET A 1 -7.75 -7.83 -8.43
N ASP A 2 -6.83 -8.77 -8.55
CA ASP A 2 -5.98 -9.20 -7.44
C ASP A 2 -4.57 -8.63 -7.59
N SER A 3 -4.24 -8.16 -8.81
CA SER A 3 -3.05 -7.37 -9.10
C SER A 3 -2.98 -6.13 -8.21
N ILE A 4 -1.84 -5.98 -7.55
CA ILE A 4 -1.52 -4.84 -6.68
C ILE A 4 -1.52 -3.55 -7.49
N LEU A 5 -0.79 -3.53 -8.61
CA LEU A 5 -0.67 -2.34 -9.46
C LEU A 5 -2.02 -1.92 -10.02
N THR A 6 -2.79 -2.84 -10.61
CA THR A 6 -4.09 -2.53 -11.20
C THR A 6 -5.07 -2.01 -10.14
N SER A 7 -5.04 -2.57 -8.93
CA SER A 7 -5.87 -2.11 -7.81
C SER A 7 -5.53 -0.67 -7.41
N ILE A 8 -4.25 -0.34 -7.26
CA ILE A 8 -3.81 1.01 -6.89
C ILE A 8 -4.12 2.01 -8.01
N LYS A 9 -3.87 1.65 -9.27
CA LYS A 9 -4.24 2.50 -10.43
C LYS A 9 -5.72 2.84 -10.43
N LYS A 10 -6.58 1.84 -10.22
CA LYS A 10 -8.03 2.04 -10.14
C LYS A 10 -8.41 3.03 -9.04
N LEU A 11 -7.80 2.93 -7.86
CA LEU A 11 -8.05 3.85 -6.74
C LEU A 11 -7.55 5.28 -7.00
N LEU A 12 -6.52 5.43 -7.83
CA LEU A 12 -6.03 6.72 -8.34
C LEU A 12 -6.86 7.25 -9.52
N GLY A 13 -7.85 6.50 -10.01
CA GLY A 13 -8.66 6.89 -11.18
C GLY A 13 -7.97 6.68 -12.53
N ILE A 14 -6.91 5.87 -12.57
CA ILE A 14 -6.15 5.55 -13.79
C ILE A 14 -6.65 4.22 -14.34
N THR A 15 -6.93 4.16 -15.65
CA THR A 15 -7.34 2.92 -16.31
C THR A 15 -6.17 1.94 -16.43
N GLU A 16 -6.45 0.65 -16.39
CA GLU A 16 -5.43 -0.42 -16.45
C GLU A 16 -4.54 -0.32 -17.70
N GLU A 17 -5.14 0.02 -18.85
CA GLU A 17 -4.49 0.18 -20.15
C GLU A 17 -3.52 1.37 -20.21
N TYR A 18 -3.67 2.36 -19.32
CA TYR A 18 -2.82 3.55 -19.32
C TYR A 18 -1.51 3.30 -18.59
N LYS A 19 -0.46 2.88 -19.33
CA LYS A 19 0.81 2.40 -18.76
C LYS A 19 1.86 3.50 -18.48
N HIS A 20 1.60 4.75 -18.83
CA HIS A 20 2.60 5.83 -18.74
C HIS A 20 3.12 6.10 -17.31
N PHE A 21 2.29 5.85 -16.30
CA PHE A 21 2.64 6.10 -14.88
C PHE A 21 3.02 4.82 -14.13
N ASP A 22 3.04 3.65 -14.78
CA ASP A 22 3.19 2.38 -14.07
C ASP A 22 4.51 2.34 -13.28
N GLN A 23 5.62 2.79 -13.89
CA GLN A 23 6.92 2.83 -13.23
C GLN A 23 6.95 3.77 -12.01
N ASP A 24 6.32 4.94 -12.10
CA ASP A 24 6.26 5.90 -11.00
C ASP A 24 5.41 5.37 -9.84
N ILE A 25 4.26 4.77 -10.16
CA ILE A 25 3.37 4.16 -9.19
C ILE A 25 4.03 2.95 -8.52
N ILE A 26 4.70 2.08 -9.31
CA ILE A 26 5.48 0.94 -8.80
C ILE A 26 6.56 1.42 -7.82
N MET A 27 7.31 2.48 -8.17
CA MET A 27 8.33 3.05 -7.29
C MET A 27 7.75 3.46 -5.92
N HIS A 28 6.59 4.11 -5.91
CA HIS A 28 5.93 4.49 -4.66
C HIS A 28 5.40 3.28 -3.90
N ILE A 29 4.78 2.31 -4.58
CA ILE A 29 4.30 1.06 -3.96
C ILE A 29 5.46 0.32 -3.28
N ASN A 30 6.58 0.13 -3.97
CA ASN A 30 7.76 -0.57 -3.45
C ASN A 30 8.40 0.15 -2.26
N SER A 31 8.33 1.50 -2.24
CA SER A 31 8.74 2.29 -1.07
C SER A 31 7.86 1.99 0.14
N VAL A 32 6.54 1.82 -0.06
CA VAL A 32 5.62 1.46 1.03
C VAL A 32 5.81 0.01 1.48
N PHE A 33 6.09 -0.94 0.58
CA PHE A 33 6.44 -2.31 0.97
C PHE A 33 7.68 -2.38 1.87
N SER A 34 8.69 -1.55 1.59
CA SER A 34 9.87 -1.46 2.43
C SER A 34 9.52 -1.01 3.87
N VAL A 35 8.60 -0.05 4.01
CA VAL A 35 8.08 0.39 5.31
C VAL A 35 7.29 -0.74 5.98
N LEU A 36 6.38 -1.38 5.26
CA LEU A 36 5.56 -2.49 5.79
C LEU A 36 6.42 -3.67 6.28
N THR A 37 7.50 -3.99 5.55
CA THR A 37 8.47 -5.02 5.96
C THR A 37 9.13 -4.65 7.30
N GLN A 38 9.50 -3.38 7.49
CA GLN A 38 10.04 -2.90 8.77
C GLN A 38 9.04 -2.97 9.92
N LEU A 39 7.75 -2.80 9.61
CA LEU A 39 6.66 -2.98 10.58
C LEU A 39 6.38 -4.46 10.87
N GLY A 40 6.92 -5.41 10.10
CA GLY A 40 6.68 -6.84 10.27
C GLY A 40 5.56 -7.43 9.39
N VAL A 41 5.15 -6.71 8.34
CA VAL A 41 4.16 -7.18 7.35
C VAL A 41 4.87 -7.71 6.10
N GLY A 42 4.43 -8.87 5.62
CA GLY A 42 4.93 -9.50 4.40
C GLY A 42 6.22 -10.32 4.61
N PRO A 43 6.90 -10.73 3.52
CA PRO A 43 8.10 -11.55 3.59
C PRO A 43 9.29 -10.84 4.28
N ALA A 44 10.05 -11.59 5.08
CA ALA A 44 11.18 -11.03 5.84
C ALA A 44 12.34 -10.49 4.97
N GLU A 45 12.51 -11.00 3.76
CA GLU A 45 13.51 -10.49 2.80
C GLU A 45 13.00 -9.27 2.00
N GLY A 46 11.78 -8.80 2.29
CA GLY A 46 11.10 -7.74 1.58
C GLY A 46 10.24 -8.25 0.42
N PHE A 47 9.49 -7.32 -0.18
CA PHE A 47 8.61 -7.58 -1.31
C PHE A 47 8.71 -6.42 -2.31
N ARG A 48 8.66 -6.74 -3.59
CA ARG A 48 8.64 -5.73 -4.66
C ARG A 48 7.80 -6.23 -5.83
N ILE A 49 7.24 -5.29 -6.57
CA ILE A 49 6.59 -5.53 -7.86
C ILE A 49 7.37 -4.86 -8.98
N GLU A 50 7.30 -5.45 -10.17
CA GLU A 50 7.95 -4.94 -11.39
C GLU A 50 6.93 -4.62 -12.49
N ASP A 51 5.75 -5.22 -12.41
CA ASP A 51 4.65 -5.10 -13.37
C ASP A 51 3.29 -5.33 -12.68
N ASP A 52 2.26 -5.66 -13.46
CA ASP A 52 0.91 -5.93 -13.00
C ASP A 52 0.63 -7.40 -12.67
N SER A 53 1.62 -8.31 -12.72
CA SER A 53 1.39 -9.73 -12.46
C SER A 53 1.26 -10.06 -10.97
N ALA A 54 1.89 -9.27 -10.10
CA ALA A 54 1.96 -9.55 -8.66
C ALA A 54 0.62 -9.32 -7.95
N GLU A 55 0.15 -10.34 -7.24
CA GLU A 55 -1.13 -10.32 -6.55
C GLU A 55 -1.03 -9.97 -5.05
N TRP A 56 -2.11 -9.43 -4.49
CA TRP A 56 -2.21 -9.14 -3.06
C TRP A 56 -2.02 -10.38 -2.16
N SER A 57 -2.46 -11.55 -2.64
CA SER A 57 -2.32 -12.84 -1.96
C SER A 57 -0.85 -13.23 -1.77
N GLU A 58 0.02 -12.91 -2.74
CA GLU A 58 1.47 -13.14 -2.66
C GLU A 58 2.12 -12.33 -1.54
N PHE A 59 1.61 -11.13 -1.26
CA PHE A 59 2.14 -10.24 -0.23
C PHE A 59 1.52 -10.47 1.15
N LEU A 60 0.19 -10.58 1.23
CA LEU A 60 -0.57 -10.68 2.48
C LEU A 60 -0.81 -12.12 2.95
N GLN A 61 -0.50 -13.12 2.11
CA GLN A 61 -0.71 -14.55 2.41
C GLN A 61 -2.16 -14.88 2.85
N ASP A 62 -3.14 -14.16 2.27
CA ASP A 62 -4.56 -14.26 2.60
C ASP A 62 -4.92 -14.02 4.07
N ASP A 63 -4.09 -13.27 4.82
CA ASP A 63 -4.47 -12.81 6.17
C ASP A 63 -5.51 -11.69 6.09
N PHE A 64 -6.78 -12.07 6.22
CA PHE A 64 -7.92 -11.14 6.24
C PHE A 64 -7.83 -10.09 7.35
N CYS A 65 -7.06 -10.32 8.41
CA CYS A 65 -6.85 -9.33 9.47
C CYS A 65 -5.99 -8.15 8.98
N LEU A 66 -5.25 -8.30 7.89
CA LEU A 66 -4.36 -7.27 7.34
C LEU A 66 -4.93 -6.57 6.09
N GLU A 67 -6.22 -6.74 5.78
CA GLU A 67 -6.85 -6.16 4.59
C GLU A 67 -6.69 -4.62 4.53
N PHE A 68 -6.62 -3.96 5.69
CA PHE A 68 -6.39 -2.52 5.80
C PHE A 68 -5.03 -2.05 5.26
N VAL A 69 -4.07 -2.96 5.05
CA VAL A 69 -2.78 -2.67 4.41
C VAL A 69 -2.99 -2.17 2.98
N LYS A 70 -3.98 -2.70 2.25
CA LYS A 70 -4.30 -2.23 0.89
C LYS A 70 -4.66 -0.74 0.88
N THR A 71 -5.47 -0.32 1.86
CA THR A 71 -5.83 1.09 2.05
C THR A 71 -4.62 1.93 2.46
N TYR A 72 -3.78 1.42 3.35
CA TYR A 72 -2.54 2.11 3.77
C TYR A 72 -1.62 2.39 2.57
N ILE A 73 -1.37 1.39 1.73
CA ILE A 73 -0.56 1.53 0.52
C ILE A 73 -1.17 2.57 -0.41
N TYR A 74 -2.47 2.46 -0.70
CA TYR A 74 -3.15 3.44 -1.55
C TYR A 74 -2.99 4.87 -1.05
N LEU A 75 -3.24 5.15 0.23
CA LEU A 75 -3.17 6.50 0.77
C LEU A 75 -1.74 7.07 0.71
N LYS A 76 -0.73 6.24 1.01
CA LYS A 76 0.68 6.63 0.90
C LYS A 76 1.09 6.90 -0.54
N VAL A 77 0.71 6.04 -1.47
CA VAL A 77 0.98 6.20 -2.91
C VAL A 77 0.28 7.44 -3.43
N ARG A 78 -0.98 7.68 -3.07
CA ARG A 78 -1.73 8.87 -3.48
C ARG A 78 -1.02 10.15 -3.03
N LEU A 79 -0.56 10.24 -1.79
CA LEU A 79 0.16 11.43 -1.32
C LEU A 79 1.51 11.63 -2.03
N ALA A 80 2.19 10.56 -2.43
CA ALA A 80 3.49 10.66 -3.08
C ALA A 80 3.37 10.98 -4.59
N PHE A 81 2.37 10.40 -5.25
CA PHE A 81 2.20 10.47 -6.70
C PHE A 81 1.34 11.66 -7.15
N ASP A 82 0.16 11.84 -6.54
CA ASP A 82 -0.80 12.89 -6.88
C ASP A 82 -1.39 13.52 -5.60
N PRO A 83 -0.58 14.29 -4.85
CA PRO A 83 -1.00 14.89 -3.60
C PRO A 83 -2.16 15.88 -3.83
N PRO A 84 -3.26 15.79 -3.05
CA PRO A 84 -4.35 16.75 -3.13
C PRO A 84 -3.87 18.18 -2.81
N LEU A 85 -4.39 19.18 -3.54
CA LEU A 85 -4.04 20.59 -3.27
C LEU A 85 -4.62 21.13 -1.95
N SER A 86 -5.68 20.49 -1.43
CA SER A 86 -6.32 20.90 -0.20
C SER A 86 -5.56 20.40 1.03
N SER A 87 -5.05 21.32 1.84
CA SER A 87 -4.36 21.01 3.09
C SER A 87 -5.25 20.23 4.07
N ALA A 88 -6.55 20.54 4.13
CA ALA A 88 -7.50 19.80 4.96
C ALA A 88 -7.65 18.34 4.53
N VAL A 89 -7.59 18.07 3.22
CA VAL A 89 -7.62 16.70 2.69
C VAL A 89 -6.31 15.98 2.98
N ILE A 90 -5.15 16.64 2.80
CA ILE A 90 -3.84 16.08 3.18
C ILE A 90 -3.82 15.70 4.66
N GLU A 91 -4.29 16.59 5.55
CA GLU A 91 -4.33 16.32 6.99
C GLU A 91 -5.24 15.13 7.31
N SER A 92 -6.42 15.06 6.69
CA SER A 92 -7.34 13.92 6.85
C SER A 92 -6.72 12.60 6.38
N ILE A 93 -5.99 12.60 5.25
CA ILE A 93 -5.28 11.41 4.76
C ILE A 93 -4.16 11.02 5.72
N ASN A 94 -3.35 11.97 6.19
CA ASN A 94 -2.26 11.70 7.13
C ASN A 94 -2.79 11.09 8.45
N ARG A 95 -3.90 11.58 8.98
CA ARG A 95 -4.53 10.99 10.17
C ARG A 95 -4.97 9.55 9.94
N GLN A 96 -5.56 9.25 8.78
CA GLN A 96 -5.92 7.89 8.41
C GLN A 96 -4.69 6.99 8.27
N ILE A 97 -3.62 7.48 7.61
CA ILE A 97 -2.35 6.75 7.50
C ILE A 97 -1.79 6.43 8.88
N SER A 98 -1.75 7.39 9.81
CA SER A 98 -1.25 7.17 11.17
C SER A 98 -2.08 6.16 11.95
N GLU A 99 -3.41 6.21 11.83
CA GLU A 99 -4.29 5.22 12.45
C GLU A 99 -4.03 3.82 11.88
N LEU A 100 -3.96 3.70 10.56
CA LEU A 100 -3.70 2.43 9.89
C LEU A 100 -2.34 1.86 10.26
N GLU A 101 -1.30 2.69 10.32
CA GLU A 101 0.04 2.28 10.73
C GLU A 101 0.05 1.75 12.17
N TRP A 102 -0.68 2.40 13.08
CA TRP A 102 -0.85 1.91 14.43
C TRP A 102 -1.59 0.56 14.47
N ARG A 103 -2.66 0.41 13.69
CA ARG A 103 -3.41 -0.86 13.59
C ARG A 103 -2.56 -1.99 13.01
N ILE A 104 -1.75 -1.70 11.99
CA ILE A 104 -0.78 -2.62 11.40
C ILE A 104 0.17 -3.09 12.49
N ASN A 105 0.83 -2.16 13.18
CA ASN A 105 1.77 -2.48 14.27
C ASN A 105 1.13 -3.38 15.33
N VAL A 106 -0.07 -3.05 15.80
CA VAL A 106 -0.78 -3.86 16.81
C VAL A 106 -1.13 -5.27 16.30
N SER A 107 -1.36 -5.42 15.00
CA SER A 107 -1.75 -6.72 14.41
C SER A 107 -0.56 -7.66 14.21
N VAL A 108 0.64 -7.10 14.01
CA VAL A 108 1.88 -7.85 13.80
C VAL A 108 2.76 -7.94 15.05
N ASP A 109 2.47 -7.15 16.09
CA ASP A 109 3.13 -7.26 17.40
C ASP A 109 2.87 -8.66 17.99
N PRO A 110 3.92 -9.44 18.29
CA PRO A 110 3.75 -10.79 18.83
C PRO A 110 2.94 -10.76 20.14
N LYS A 111 1.84 -11.54 20.17
CA LYS A 111 1.08 -11.73 21.41
C LYS A 111 1.99 -12.38 22.45
N PRO A 112 2.01 -11.87 23.70
CA PRO A 112 2.76 -12.53 24.77
C PRO A 112 2.27 -13.97 24.92
N ALA A 113 3.24 -14.87 25.08
CA ALA A 113 3.04 -16.32 25.20
C ALA A 113 2.17 -16.73 26.40
#